data_AF-A0A5B7EK85-F1
#
_entry.id   AF-A0A5B7EK85-F1
#
_cell.length_a   1.000
_cell.length_b   1.000
_cell.length_c   1.000
_cell.angle_alpha   90.00
_cell.angle_beta   90.00
_cell.angle_gamma   90.00
#
_symmetry.space_group_name_H-M   'P 1'
#
loop_
_entity.id
_entity.type
_entity.pdbx_description
1 polymer ?
#
loop_
_entity_poly.entity_id
_entity_poly.type
_entity_poly.pdbx_seq_one_letter_code
_entity_poly.pdbx_strand_id
1 'polypeptide(L)'
;MEIETDLHHKLQHGAMAEFLDTSKFPTNHPCYRGDRKGQLGLFKSETGCSLIKEAIILKPKMYSLLLKDGKQVSRGKGIPAHHQRKLIHQEYRGALNNTAGGKVTCYHIQNVKGQMCTTLSEKSTLSHFDDKRFYLDGVSSRAYNHPDNMEIMRQGTAADVEMEEDQELSAEEEEEEGEEEETDLDILWRVMATMEEERQNMSRVAAAARWKRRRIALCRVL
;
A
#
# COMPACT_ATOMS: atom_id res chain seq x y z
N MET A 1 -0.68 45.30 -1.10
CA MET A 1 -1.13 45.50 0.29
C MET A 1 -2.64 45.71 0.42
N GLU A 2 -3.39 45.99 -0.66
CA GLU A 2 -4.83 46.32 -0.57
C GLU A 2 -5.78 45.11 -0.39
N ILE A 3 -5.34 43.89 -0.75
CA ILE A 3 -6.19 42.68 -0.67
C ILE A 3 -6.37 42.22 0.78
N GLU A 4 -5.38 42.46 1.65
CA GLU A 4 -5.39 41.97 3.04
C GLU A 4 -6.37 42.78 3.91
N THR A 5 -6.47 44.09 3.66
CA THR A 5 -7.41 44.99 4.35
C THR A 5 -8.89 44.68 4.05
N ASP A 6 -9.22 44.27 2.83
CA ASP A 6 -10.60 43.93 2.44
C ASP A 6 -11.10 42.64 3.13
N LEU A 7 -10.23 41.63 3.24
CA LEU A 7 -10.61 40.37 3.89
C LEU A 7 -10.82 40.53 5.40
N HIS A 8 -9.95 41.28 6.09
CA HIS A 8 -10.12 41.54 7.52
C HIS A 8 -11.40 42.32 7.83
N HIS A 9 -11.70 43.33 7.02
CA HIS A 9 -12.94 44.08 7.11
C HIS A 9 -14.17 43.18 6.93
N LYS A 10 -14.16 42.28 5.92
CA LYS A 10 -15.23 41.29 5.70
C LYS A 10 -15.38 40.29 6.85
N LEU A 11 -14.28 39.87 7.48
CA LEU A 11 -14.30 38.97 8.63
C LEU A 11 -14.84 39.63 9.91
N GLN A 12 -14.70 40.95 10.04
CA GLN A 12 -15.20 41.71 11.19
C GLN A 12 -16.64 42.19 11.01
N HIS A 13 -16.99 42.66 9.81
CA HIS A 13 -18.22 43.40 9.56
C HIS A 13 -19.12 42.75 8.50
N GLY A 14 -18.69 41.65 7.87
CA GLY A 14 -19.50 40.93 6.89
C GLY A 14 -20.56 40.03 7.54
N ALA A 15 -21.55 39.63 6.75
CA ALA A 15 -22.62 38.72 7.18
C ALA A 15 -22.09 37.38 7.74
N MET A 16 -20.90 36.95 7.32
CA MET A 16 -20.26 35.72 7.81
C MET A 16 -19.60 35.88 9.18
N ALA A 17 -19.35 37.11 9.64
CA ALA A 17 -18.65 37.39 10.89
C ALA A 17 -19.37 36.80 12.10
N GLU A 18 -20.70 36.68 12.07
CA GLU A 18 -21.50 36.09 13.14
C GLU A 18 -21.32 34.57 13.25
N PHE A 19 -21.03 33.91 12.13
CA PHE A 19 -20.91 32.46 12.03
C PHE A 19 -19.46 31.97 12.15
N LEU A 20 -18.50 32.83 12.45
CA LEU A 20 -17.08 32.47 12.52
C LEU A 20 -16.56 32.45 13.97
N ASP A 21 -15.84 31.38 14.29
CA ASP A 21 -14.99 31.26 15.48
C ASP A 21 -13.54 31.64 15.10
N THR A 22 -13.13 32.85 15.48
CA THR A 22 -11.78 33.39 15.28
C THR A 22 -10.91 33.31 16.53
N SER A 23 -11.29 32.50 17.53
CA SER A 23 -10.55 32.33 18.79
C SER A 23 -9.14 31.73 18.62
N LYS A 24 -8.85 31.11 17.47
CA LYS A 24 -7.51 30.59 17.12
C LYS A 24 -6.55 31.66 16.57
N PHE A 25 -7.01 32.89 16.33
CA PHE A 25 -6.14 33.96 15.86
C PHE A 25 -5.22 34.44 17.00
N PRO A 26 -4.07 35.07 16.68
CA PRO A 26 -3.24 35.64 17.74
C PRO A 26 -4.00 36.75 18.47
N THR A 27 -3.77 36.90 19.77
CA THR A 27 -4.48 37.89 20.62
C THR A 27 -4.29 39.33 20.15
N ASN A 28 -3.20 39.61 19.43
CA ASN A 28 -2.89 40.92 18.87
C ASN A 28 -3.62 41.18 17.54
N HIS A 29 -4.38 40.22 17.01
CA HIS A 29 -5.04 40.33 15.72
C HIS A 29 -6.38 41.08 15.84
N PRO A 30 -6.70 42.00 14.92
CA PRO A 30 -7.93 42.81 14.99
C PRO A 30 -9.21 41.97 14.95
N CYS A 31 -9.20 40.83 14.25
CA CYS A 31 -10.35 39.91 14.18
C CYS A 31 -10.39 38.87 15.33
N TYR A 32 -9.52 38.95 16.34
CA TYR A 32 -9.50 37.99 17.44
C TYR A 32 -10.74 38.12 18.33
N ARG A 33 -11.45 37.00 18.53
CA ARG A 33 -12.65 36.91 19.37
C ARG A 33 -12.58 35.64 20.23
N GLY A 34 -12.27 35.81 21.52
CA GLY A 34 -12.13 34.69 22.46
C GLY A 34 -13.44 34.17 23.04
N ASP A 35 -14.51 34.97 22.99
CA ASP A 35 -15.87 34.70 23.47
C ASP A 35 -16.54 33.51 22.77
N ARG A 36 -16.16 33.25 21.51
CA ARG A 36 -16.79 32.26 20.62
C ARG A 36 -16.07 30.92 20.56
N LYS A 37 -15.04 30.74 21.38
CA LYS A 37 -14.18 29.56 21.33
C LYS A 37 -14.98 28.27 21.55
N GLY A 38 -15.09 27.45 20.49
CA GLY A 38 -15.75 26.15 20.56
C GLY A 38 -17.27 26.21 20.72
N GLN A 39 -17.90 27.35 20.41
CA GLN A 39 -19.34 27.47 20.38
C GLN A 39 -19.92 26.66 19.21
N LEU A 40 -20.96 25.87 19.49
CA LEU A 40 -21.63 25.04 18.48
C LEU A 40 -22.30 25.91 17.42
N GLY A 41 -22.25 25.47 16.16
CA GLY A 41 -22.82 26.19 15.02
C GLY A 41 -21.90 27.24 14.37
N LEU A 42 -20.74 27.52 14.97
CA LEU A 42 -19.74 28.41 14.38
C LEU A 42 -18.69 27.65 13.56
N PHE A 43 -18.29 28.25 12.44
CA PHE A 43 -17.22 27.79 11.58
C PHE A 43 -15.87 28.22 12.15
N LYS A 44 -15.01 27.23 12.41
CA LYS A 44 -13.63 27.46 12.81
C LYS A 44 -12.70 27.44 11.61
N SER A 45 -11.66 28.26 11.62
CA SER A 45 -10.53 28.10 10.69
C SER A 45 -9.67 26.89 11.09
N GLU A 46 -9.30 26.04 10.13
CA GLU A 46 -8.41 24.90 10.41
C GLU A 46 -6.93 25.26 10.47
N THR A 47 -6.48 26.23 9.67
CA THR A 47 -5.10 26.73 9.71
C THR A 47 -4.94 27.96 10.62
N GLY A 48 -6.00 28.38 11.31
CA GLY A 48 -6.00 29.57 12.14
C GLY A 48 -5.81 30.82 11.30
N CYS A 49 -4.84 31.67 11.66
CA CYS A 49 -4.47 32.88 10.92
C CYS A 49 -3.41 32.61 9.82
N SER A 50 -2.82 31.42 9.79
CA SER A 50 -1.73 31.10 8.87
C SER A 50 -2.29 30.77 7.48
N LEU A 51 -1.71 31.42 6.48
CA LEU A 51 -2.06 31.20 5.07
C LEU A 51 -1.48 29.87 4.57
N ILE A 52 -2.28 29.15 3.78
CA ILE A 52 -1.83 27.94 3.09
C ILE A 52 -0.92 28.37 1.93
N LYS A 53 0.30 27.83 1.91
CA LYS A 53 1.28 28.02 0.83
C LYS A 53 1.09 26.97 -0.26
N GLU A 54 0.91 25.72 0.12
CA GLU A 54 0.75 24.59 -0.79
C GLU A 54 -0.23 23.58 -0.18
N ALA A 55 -1.10 23.03 -1.02
CA ALA A 55 -2.06 22.00 -0.62
C ALA A 55 -1.92 20.82 -1.60
N ILE A 56 -1.61 19.65 -1.06
CA ILE A 56 -1.53 18.41 -1.83
C ILE A 56 -2.63 17.49 -1.32
N ILE A 57 -3.56 17.15 -2.21
CA ILE A 57 -4.74 16.37 -1.88
C ILE A 57 -4.69 15.11 -2.75
N LEU A 58 -4.50 13.94 -2.12
CA LEU A 58 -4.34 12.69 -2.86
C LEU A 58 -5.72 12.05 -3.08
N LYS A 59 -6.46 11.88 -1.98
CA LYS A 59 -7.81 11.29 -1.97
C LYS A 59 -8.64 11.80 -0.78
N PRO A 60 -9.94 11.51 -0.70
CA PRO A 60 -10.78 11.99 0.39
C PRO A 60 -10.24 11.56 1.76
N LYS A 61 -9.97 12.54 2.64
CA LYS A 61 -9.37 12.37 3.98
C LYS A 61 -7.88 11.97 3.97
N MET A 62 -7.18 12.17 2.85
CA MET A 62 -5.73 12.00 2.72
C MET A 62 -5.14 13.21 1.98
N TYR A 63 -4.53 14.13 2.74
CA TYR A 63 -4.01 15.39 2.23
C TYR A 63 -2.92 15.95 3.14
N SER A 64 -2.14 16.88 2.61
CA SER A 64 -1.14 17.64 3.35
C SER A 64 -1.23 19.12 3.00
N LEU A 65 -1.22 19.98 4.02
CA LEU A 65 -1.22 21.43 3.87
C LEU A 65 0.11 21.97 4.40
N LEU A 66 0.83 22.72 3.57
CA LEU A 66 2.00 23.48 3.96
C LEU A 66 1.59 24.94 4.20
N LEU A 67 1.85 25.44 5.39
CA LEU A 67 1.54 26.82 5.78
C LEU A 67 2.73 27.73 5.47
N LYS A 68 2.49 29.04 5.30
CA LYS A 68 3.58 30.03 5.12
C LYS A 68 4.59 30.04 6.26
N ASP A 69 4.16 29.72 7.47
CA ASP A 69 5.01 29.66 8.67
C ASP A 69 5.89 28.40 8.75
N GLY A 70 5.91 27.58 7.69
CA GLY A 70 6.66 26.32 7.63
C GLY A 70 6.01 25.13 8.36
N LYS A 71 4.90 25.37 9.09
CA LYS A 71 4.10 24.31 9.70
C LYS A 71 3.43 23.46 8.61
N GLN A 72 3.33 22.16 8.85
CA GLN A 72 2.61 21.22 7.99
C GLN A 72 1.45 20.57 8.74
N VAL A 73 0.32 20.37 8.05
CA VAL A 73 -0.83 19.63 8.56
C VAL A 73 -1.07 18.44 7.65
N SER A 74 -0.76 17.23 8.14
CA SER A 74 -0.95 15.99 7.39
C SER A 74 -2.17 15.21 7.88
N ARG A 75 -2.90 14.63 6.93
CA ARG A 75 -4.02 13.71 7.15
C ARG A 75 -3.83 12.50 6.24
N GLY A 76 -4.00 11.31 6.79
CA GLY A 76 -3.84 10.06 6.05
C GLY A 76 -4.77 9.01 6.60
N LYS A 77 -6.04 9.00 6.16
CA LYS A 77 -6.97 7.94 6.55
C LYS A 77 -6.44 6.58 6.07
N GLY A 78 -6.43 5.59 6.98
CA GLY A 78 -5.95 4.23 6.70
C GLY A 78 -4.53 3.99 7.19
N ILE A 79 -3.75 5.06 7.37
CA ILE A 79 -2.37 5.00 7.87
C ILE A 79 -2.40 4.91 9.41
N PRO A 80 -1.59 4.05 10.03
CA PRO A 80 -1.46 3.99 11.48
C PRO A 80 -1.00 5.33 12.07
N ALA A 81 -1.55 5.71 13.23
CA ALA A 81 -1.26 7.00 13.85
C ALA A 81 0.23 7.25 14.11
N HIS A 82 0.99 6.21 14.50
CA HIS A 82 2.43 6.31 14.74
C HIS A 82 3.22 6.59 13.45
N HIS A 83 2.75 6.09 12.30
CA HIS A 83 3.35 6.32 11.00
C HIS A 83 2.90 7.68 10.44
N GLN A 84 1.62 8.03 10.60
CA GLN A 84 1.07 9.31 10.15
C GLN A 84 1.81 10.53 10.74
N ARG A 85 2.28 10.44 12.00
CA ARG A 85 3.07 11.50 12.65
C ARG A 85 4.44 11.74 12.01
N LYS A 86 4.98 10.76 11.30
CA LYS A 86 6.29 10.85 10.63
C LYS A 86 6.18 11.40 9.21
N LEU A 87 4.96 11.43 8.64
CA LEU A 87 4.76 11.83 7.27
C LEU A 87 5.09 13.30 7.06
N ILE A 88 5.82 13.59 5.98
CA ILE A 88 6.21 14.96 5.59
C ILE A 88 5.52 15.40 4.31
N HIS A 89 5.33 16.71 4.13
CA HIS A 89 4.65 17.26 2.94
C HIS A 89 5.27 16.79 1.61
N GLN A 90 6.59 16.62 1.58
CA GLN A 90 7.32 16.14 0.40
C GLN A 90 6.96 14.69 0.01
N GLU A 91 6.65 13.81 0.97
CA GLU A 91 6.21 12.43 0.66
C GLU A 91 4.84 12.42 -0.02
N TYR A 92 3.94 13.34 0.36
CA TYR A 92 2.67 13.52 -0.34
C TYR A 92 2.89 13.96 -1.79
N ARG A 93 3.86 14.85 -2.02
CA ARG A 93 4.27 15.27 -3.38
C ARG A 93 4.87 14.13 -4.18
N GLY A 94 5.73 13.33 -3.54
CA GLY A 94 6.32 12.15 -4.18
C GLY A 94 5.24 11.14 -4.57
N ALA A 95 4.30 10.89 -3.66
CA ALA A 95 3.17 10.03 -3.97
C ALA A 95 2.36 10.56 -5.16
N LEU A 96 2.23 11.89 -5.33
CA LEU A 96 1.41 12.50 -6.40
C LEU A 96 1.99 12.21 -7.77
N ASN A 97 3.31 12.16 -7.81
CA ASN A 97 4.06 11.84 -9.01
C ASN A 97 4.36 10.33 -9.12
N ASN A 98 3.70 9.48 -8.32
CA ASN A 98 3.98 8.04 -8.21
C ASN A 98 5.46 7.68 -7.92
N THR A 99 6.22 8.60 -7.32
CA THR A 99 7.62 8.38 -6.92
C THR A 99 7.79 8.01 -5.46
N ALA A 100 6.74 8.11 -4.65
CA ALA A 100 6.74 7.70 -3.25
C ALA A 100 5.48 6.90 -2.91
N GLY A 101 5.65 5.94 -2.01
CA GLY A 101 4.61 5.01 -1.61
C GLY A 101 5.23 3.85 -0.84
N GLY A 102 4.41 2.93 -0.37
CA GLY A 102 4.91 1.78 0.37
C GLY A 102 3.83 1.11 1.19
N LYS A 103 4.21 0.03 1.85
CA LYS A 103 3.36 -0.71 2.78
C LYS A 103 3.91 -0.56 4.19
N VAL A 104 3.00 -0.49 5.16
CA VAL A 104 3.33 -0.49 6.58
C VAL A 104 2.67 -1.68 7.23
N THR A 105 3.49 -2.48 7.90
CA THR A 105 3.05 -3.60 8.71
C THR A 105 2.43 -3.08 10.00
N CYS A 106 1.22 -3.55 10.29
CA CYS A 106 0.46 -3.20 11.47
C CYS A 106 0.16 -4.46 12.26
N TYR A 107 0.35 -4.40 13.58
CA TYR A 107 -0.06 -5.46 14.49
C TYR A 107 -1.36 -5.07 15.18
N HIS A 108 -2.31 -5.99 15.24
CA HIS A 108 -3.57 -5.77 15.90
C HIS A 108 -3.97 -7.00 16.71
N ILE A 109 -4.33 -6.79 17.97
CA ILE A 109 -4.82 -7.84 18.83
C ILE A 109 -6.34 -7.96 18.62
N GLN A 110 -6.80 -9.13 18.20
CA GLN A 110 -8.20 -9.41 17.91
C GLN A 110 -8.64 -10.71 18.55
N ASN A 111 -9.92 -10.78 18.91
CA ASN A 111 -10.56 -12.04 19.26
C ASN A 111 -11.05 -12.71 17.97
N VAL A 112 -10.41 -13.80 17.58
CA VAL A 112 -10.81 -14.61 16.41
C VAL A 112 -11.38 -15.91 16.95
N LYS A 113 -12.69 -16.11 16.76
CA LYS A 113 -13.41 -17.34 17.15
C LYS A 113 -13.22 -17.72 18.64
N GLY A 114 -13.17 -16.73 19.53
CA GLY A 114 -13.03 -16.96 20.97
C GLY A 114 -11.59 -17.06 21.48
N GLN A 115 -10.58 -16.93 20.60
CA GLN A 115 -9.17 -16.91 20.97
C GLN A 115 -8.56 -15.53 20.70
N MET A 116 -7.75 -15.06 21.65
CA MET A 116 -6.98 -13.83 21.49
C MET A 116 -5.79 -14.11 20.57
N CYS A 117 -5.78 -13.47 19.41
CA CYS A 117 -4.74 -13.61 18.40
C CYS A 117 -4.12 -12.25 18.10
N THR A 118 -2.84 -12.25 17.71
CA THR A 118 -2.18 -11.07 17.14
C THR A 118 -2.18 -11.22 15.63
N THR A 119 -2.98 -10.40 14.95
CA THR A 119 -3.07 -10.37 13.50
C THR A 119 -2.06 -9.36 12.96
N LEU A 120 -1.27 -9.79 11.98
CA LEU A 120 -0.44 -8.92 11.16
C LEU A 120 -1.23 -8.48 9.94
N SER A 121 -1.22 -7.20 9.63
CA SER A 121 -1.85 -6.67 8.42
C SER A 121 -0.93 -5.65 7.76
N GLU A 122 -0.70 -5.81 6.47
CA GLU A 122 -0.05 -4.79 5.67
C GLU A 122 -1.06 -3.75 5.19
N LYS A 123 -0.74 -2.48 5.35
CA LYS A 123 -1.56 -1.37 4.86
C LYS A 123 -0.74 -0.53 3.90
N SER A 124 -1.33 -0.21 2.75
CA SER A 124 -0.75 0.79 1.85
C SER A 124 -0.68 2.15 2.56
N THR A 125 0.40 2.88 2.32
CA THR A 125 0.70 4.18 2.93
C THR A 125 0.03 5.32 2.16
N LEU A 126 0.82 6.24 1.58
CA LEU A 126 0.33 7.31 0.73
C LEU A 126 0.08 6.74 -0.67
N SER A 127 -1.11 7.03 -1.20
CA SER A 127 -1.53 6.62 -2.53
C SER A 127 -2.50 7.66 -3.08
N HIS A 128 -2.40 7.90 -4.39
CA HIS A 128 -3.23 8.83 -5.15
C HIS A 128 -4.48 8.19 -5.71
N PHE A 129 -4.55 6.87 -5.66
CA PHE A 129 -5.69 6.14 -6.19
C PHE A 129 -6.88 6.28 -5.23
N ASP A 130 -8.00 6.85 -5.73
CA ASP A 130 -9.24 6.97 -4.95
C ASP A 130 -10.08 5.71 -5.06
N ASP A 131 -10.02 4.90 -4.00
CA ASP A 131 -10.73 3.62 -3.84
C ASP A 131 -12.24 3.75 -3.56
N LYS A 132 -12.79 4.97 -3.48
CA LYS A 132 -14.20 5.20 -3.09
C LYS A 132 -15.12 5.49 -4.26
N ARG A 133 -14.56 5.89 -5.39
CA ARG A 133 -15.31 6.35 -6.57
C ARG A 133 -14.92 5.50 -7.76
N PHE A 134 -15.93 5.18 -8.56
CA PHE A 134 -15.77 4.62 -9.88
C PHE A 134 -16.02 5.75 -10.87
N TYR A 135 -14.97 6.22 -11.54
CA TYR A 135 -15.07 7.30 -12.51
C TYR A 135 -15.54 6.72 -13.84
N LEU A 136 -16.65 7.24 -14.36
CA LEU A 136 -17.18 6.86 -15.68
C LEU A 136 -16.54 7.68 -16.79
N ASP A 137 -16.25 8.94 -16.46
CA ASP A 137 -15.66 9.97 -17.29
C ASP A 137 -14.92 10.97 -16.39
N GLY A 138 -14.38 12.05 -16.97
CA GLY A 138 -13.63 13.07 -16.21
C GLY A 138 -14.47 13.91 -15.24
N VAL A 139 -15.81 13.78 -15.26
CA VAL A 139 -16.73 14.65 -14.49
C VAL A 139 -17.69 13.85 -13.61
N SER A 140 -18.22 12.74 -14.11
CA SER A 140 -19.19 11.90 -13.39
C SER A 140 -18.51 10.67 -12.78
N SER A 141 -18.99 10.33 -11.59
CA SER A 141 -18.52 9.16 -10.86
C SER A 141 -19.64 8.52 -10.05
N ARG A 142 -19.56 7.21 -9.91
CA ARG A 142 -20.42 6.40 -9.03
C ARG A 142 -19.65 6.04 -7.77
N ALA A 143 -20.35 5.64 -6.72
CA ALA A 143 -19.67 4.99 -5.59
C ALA A 143 -19.08 3.66 -6.07
N TYR A 144 -17.92 3.25 -5.55
CA TYR A 144 -17.24 2.03 -6.00
C TYR A 144 -18.16 0.78 -6.00
N ASN A 145 -18.95 0.60 -4.94
CA ASN A 145 -19.89 -0.52 -4.78
C ASN A 145 -21.27 -0.29 -5.41
N HIS A 146 -21.40 0.57 -6.43
CA HIS A 146 -22.66 0.72 -7.15
C HIS A 146 -22.93 -0.56 -7.98
N PRO A 147 -24.15 -1.12 -7.98
CA PRO A 147 -24.46 -2.39 -8.65
C PRO A 147 -24.04 -2.39 -10.13
N ASP A 148 -24.34 -1.33 -10.86
CA ASP A 148 -23.96 -1.19 -12.27
C ASP A 148 -22.44 -1.22 -12.54
N ASN A 149 -21.60 -0.87 -11.56
CA ASN A 149 -20.15 -0.94 -11.76
C ASN A 149 -19.68 -2.40 -11.82
N MET A 150 -20.39 -3.32 -11.13
CA MET A 150 -20.01 -4.74 -11.09
C MET A 150 -20.12 -5.38 -12.47
N GLU A 151 -21.07 -4.92 -13.29
CA GLU A 151 -21.25 -5.42 -14.65
C GLU A 151 -20.16 -4.89 -15.58
N ILE A 152 -19.80 -3.61 -15.46
CA ILE A 152 -18.69 -3.00 -16.20
C ILE A 152 -17.36 -3.65 -15.83
N MET A 153 -17.08 -3.81 -14.53
CA MET A 153 -15.88 -4.48 -14.03
C MET A 153 -15.77 -5.94 -14.50
N ARG A 154 -16.91 -6.62 -14.67
CA ARG A 154 -16.95 -8.01 -15.16
C ARG A 154 -16.72 -8.12 -16.66
N GLN A 155 -17.09 -7.09 -17.42
CA GLN A 155 -16.90 -7.03 -18.86
C GLN A 155 -15.48 -6.63 -19.25
N GLY A 156 -14.69 -6.09 -18.32
CA GLY A 156 -13.36 -5.53 -18.57
C GLY A 156 -13.43 -4.27 -19.42
N THR A 157 -12.44 -3.39 -19.32
CA THR A 157 -12.25 -2.36 -20.36
C THR A 157 -11.35 -2.92 -21.46
N ALA A 158 -11.51 -2.45 -22.70
CA ALA A 158 -10.64 -2.89 -23.81
C ALA A 158 -9.14 -2.69 -23.49
N ALA A 159 -8.81 -1.66 -22.71
CA ALA A 159 -7.45 -1.40 -22.24
C ALA A 159 -6.95 -2.39 -21.18
N ASP A 160 -7.83 -2.99 -20.38
CA ASP A 160 -7.45 -4.06 -19.43
C ASP A 160 -7.13 -5.36 -20.20
N VAL A 161 -7.90 -5.65 -21.26
CA VAL A 161 -7.63 -6.78 -22.17
C VAL A 161 -6.31 -6.58 -22.90
N GLU A 162 -6.05 -5.38 -23.42
CA GLU A 162 -4.77 -5.05 -24.07
C GLU A 162 -3.57 -5.13 -23.10
N MET A 163 -3.71 -4.71 -21.84
CA MET A 163 -2.65 -4.88 -20.82
C MET A 163 -2.44 -6.34 -20.42
N GLU A 164 -3.50 -7.16 -20.35
CA GLU A 164 -3.37 -8.59 -20.10
C GLU A 164 -2.68 -9.29 -21.27
N GLU A 165 -3.01 -8.93 -22.52
CA GLU A 165 -2.35 -9.43 -23.73
C GLU A 165 -0.86 -9.03 -23.78
N ASP A 166 -0.52 -7.78 -23.46
CA ASP A 166 0.87 -7.31 -23.39
C ASP A 166 1.67 -7.98 -22.25
N GLN A 167 1.03 -8.28 -21.12
CA GLN A 167 1.65 -8.99 -20.00
C GLN A 167 1.91 -10.46 -20.35
N GLU A 168 0.95 -11.13 -21.02
CA GLU A 168 1.12 -12.50 -21.50
C GLU A 168 2.23 -12.58 -22.55
N LEU A 169 2.28 -11.64 -23.51
CA LEU A 169 3.38 -11.53 -24.49
C LEU A 169 4.75 -11.33 -23.82
N SER A 170 4.85 -10.46 -22.81
CA SER A 170 6.11 -10.24 -22.09
C SER A 170 6.54 -11.45 -21.25
N ALA A 171 5.58 -12.20 -20.71
CA ALA A 171 5.87 -13.43 -19.97
C ALA A 171 6.35 -14.55 -20.91
N GLU A 172 5.78 -14.64 -22.11
CA GLU A 172 6.24 -15.56 -23.16
C GLU A 172 7.64 -15.20 -23.66
N GLU A 173 7.96 -13.91 -23.82
CA GLU A 173 9.32 -13.44 -24.18
C GLU A 173 10.34 -13.68 -23.04
N GLU A 174 9.96 -13.49 -21.77
CA GLU A 174 10.82 -13.83 -20.62
C GLU A 174 11.04 -15.35 -20.46
N GLU A 175 10.08 -16.18 -20.84
CA GLU A 175 10.26 -17.65 -20.90
C GLU A 175 11.15 -18.10 -22.08
N GLU A 176 11.16 -17.38 -23.21
CA GLU A 176 12.06 -17.66 -24.34
C GLU A 176 13.51 -17.17 -24.12
N GLU A 177 13.74 -16.10 -23.34
CA GLU A 177 15.09 -15.59 -23.02
C GLU A 177 15.75 -16.25 -21.79
N GLY A 178 15.05 -17.14 -21.08
CA GLY A 178 15.62 -17.92 -20.00
C GLY A 178 16.64 -18.94 -20.50
N GLU A 179 17.92 -18.57 -20.58
CA GLU A 179 19.01 -19.54 -20.58
C GLU A 179 18.81 -20.46 -19.35
N GLU A 180 18.53 -21.74 -19.59
CA GLU A 180 18.29 -22.75 -18.55
C GLU A 180 19.53 -22.88 -17.64
N GLU A 181 19.62 -22.05 -16.59
CA GLU A 181 20.57 -22.26 -15.51
C GLU A 181 20.09 -23.48 -14.70
N GLU A 182 20.76 -24.62 -14.90
CA GLU A 182 20.52 -25.89 -14.18
C GLU A 182 20.49 -25.61 -12.66
N THR A 183 19.32 -25.75 -12.04
CA THR A 183 19.13 -25.34 -10.65
C THR A 183 19.90 -26.27 -9.71
N ASP A 184 20.33 -25.77 -8.54
CA ASP A 184 20.99 -26.59 -7.51
C ASP A 184 20.16 -27.83 -7.12
N LEU A 185 18.84 -27.79 -7.29
CA LEU A 185 17.93 -28.92 -7.04
C LEU A 185 18.02 -30.01 -8.12
N ASP A 186 18.22 -29.65 -9.39
CA ASP A 186 18.39 -30.60 -10.50
C ASP A 186 19.72 -31.35 -10.39
N ILE A 187 20.77 -30.63 -9.99
CA ILE A 187 22.08 -31.20 -9.64
C ILE A 187 21.92 -32.17 -8.46
N LEU A 188 21.18 -31.76 -7.41
CA LEU A 188 20.93 -32.60 -6.25
C LEU A 188 20.17 -33.88 -6.62
N TRP A 189 19.16 -33.78 -7.49
CA TRP A 189 18.39 -34.93 -7.95
C TRP A 189 19.25 -35.93 -8.74
N ARG A 190 20.11 -35.46 -9.66
CA ARG A 190 21.06 -36.33 -10.38
C ARG A 190 22.02 -37.03 -9.42
N VAL A 191 22.58 -36.29 -8.45
CA VAL A 191 23.46 -36.89 -7.44
C VAL A 191 22.71 -37.95 -6.62
N MET A 192 21.48 -37.67 -6.18
CA MET A 192 20.67 -38.64 -5.45
C MET A 192 20.34 -39.88 -6.28
N ALA A 193 20.01 -39.72 -7.56
CA ALA A 193 19.74 -40.83 -8.47
C ALA A 193 20.99 -41.72 -8.68
N THR A 194 22.17 -41.12 -8.86
CA THR A 194 23.44 -41.88 -8.97
C THR A 194 23.77 -42.64 -7.68
N MET A 195 23.55 -42.04 -6.51
CA MET A 195 23.75 -42.71 -5.23
C MET A 195 22.80 -43.89 -5.02
N GLU A 196 21.55 -43.78 -5.46
CA GLU A 196 20.57 -44.87 -5.42
C GLU A 196 21.00 -46.05 -6.32
N GLU A 197 21.51 -45.74 -7.52
CA GLU A 197 21.98 -46.74 -8.49
C GLU A 197 23.25 -47.46 -8.00
N GLU A 198 24.21 -46.72 -7.43
CA GLU A 198 25.39 -47.32 -6.80
C GLU A 198 25.03 -48.22 -5.61
N ARG A 199 24.05 -47.81 -4.80
CA ARG A 199 23.55 -48.61 -3.68
C ARG A 199 22.91 -49.92 -4.16
N GLN A 200 22.14 -49.86 -5.23
CA GLN A 200 21.54 -51.06 -5.85
C GLN A 200 22.62 -51.95 -6.48
N ASN A 201 23.61 -51.38 -7.16
CA ASN A 201 24.71 -52.13 -7.77
C ASN A 201 25.58 -52.83 -6.72
N MET A 202 25.91 -52.15 -5.61
CA MET A 202 26.62 -52.73 -4.46
C MET A 202 25.85 -53.89 -3.83
N SER A 203 24.52 -53.79 -3.73
CA SER A 203 23.67 -54.88 -3.26
C SER A 203 23.72 -56.10 -4.20
N ARG A 204 23.67 -55.87 -5.52
CA ARG A 204 23.76 -56.93 -6.54
C ARG A 204 25.12 -57.62 -6.55
N VAL A 205 26.21 -56.86 -6.42
CA VAL A 205 27.58 -57.39 -6.32
C VAL A 205 27.76 -58.19 -5.02
N ALA A 206 27.23 -57.70 -3.90
CA ALA A 206 27.26 -58.42 -2.62
C ALA A 206 26.47 -59.75 -2.67
N ALA A 207 25.33 -59.77 -3.37
CA ALA A 207 24.54 -60.97 -3.61
C ALA A 207 25.30 -61.99 -4.50
N ALA A 208 25.93 -61.52 -5.58
CA ALA A 208 26.74 -62.35 -6.47
C ALA A 208 27.97 -62.94 -5.77
N ALA A 209 28.64 -62.16 -4.91
CA ALA A 209 29.77 -62.62 -4.10
C ALA A 209 29.34 -63.68 -3.07
N ARG A 210 28.16 -63.54 -2.45
CA ARG A 210 27.57 -64.54 -1.54
C ARG A 210 27.25 -65.85 -2.26
N TRP A 211 26.76 -65.76 -3.49
CA TRP A 211 26.45 -66.92 -4.33
C TRP A 211 27.71 -67.68 -4.77
N LYS A 212 28.76 -66.97 -5.21
CA LYS A 212 30.08 -67.58 -5.52
C LYS A 212 30.71 -68.26 -4.30
N ARG A 213 30.66 -67.66 -3.10
CA ARG A 213 31.20 -68.28 -1.87
C ARG A 213 30.43 -69.55 -1.47
N ARG A 214 29.11 -69.55 -1.59
CA ARG A 214 28.26 -70.75 -1.36
C ARG A 214 28.54 -71.86 -2.38
N ARG A 215 28.79 -71.50 -3.64
CA ARG A 215 29.09 -72.46 -4.71
C ARG A 215 30.49 -73.09 -4.57
N ILE A 216 31.49 -72.32 -4.15
CA ILE A 216 32.83 -72.84 -3.81
C ILE A 216 32.79 -73.76 -2.58
N ALA A 217 31.96 -73.44 -1.57
CA ALA A 217 31.76 -74.31 -0.41
C ALA A 217 31.06 -75.64 -0.77
N LEU A 218 30.11 -75.64 -1.70
CA LEU A 218 29.44 -76.85 -2.17
C LEU A 218 30.36 -77.78 -2.99
N CYS A 219 31.31 -77.22 -3.77
CA CYS A 219 32.27 -78.00 -4.55
C CYS A 219 33.42 -78.61 -3.71
N ARG A 220 33.53 -78.32 -2.41
CA ARG A 220 34.58 -78.84 -1.52
C ARG A 220 34.12 -79.99 -0.60
N VAL A 221 32.86 -80.41 -0.73
CA VAL A 221 32.19 -81.43 0.11
C VAL A 221 31.82 -82.68 -0.71
N LEU A 222 32.27 -82.75 -1.98
CA LEU A 222 32.26 -83.96 -2.83
C LEU A 222 33.70 -84.40 -3.07
#